data_AF-A0A2B4R5D7-F1
#
_entry.id   AF-A0A2B4R5D7-F1
#
_cell.length_a   1.000
_cell.length_b   1.000
_cell.length_c   1.000
_cell.angle_alpha   90.00
_cell.angle_beta   90.00
_cell.angle_gamma   90.00
#
_symmetry.space_group_name_H-M   'P 1'
#
loop_
_entity.id
_entity.type
_entity.pdbx_description
1 polymer ?
#
loop_
_entity_poly.entity_id
_entity_poly.type
_entity_poly.pdbx_seq_one_letter_code
_entity_poly.pdbx_strand_id
1 'polypeptide(L)'
;MVETYFDEVNQLNVSDKNSLQAVVNETEHLLTAFQKIAKEGDLVVGVNLLVAAQHLEIFVSDYAKKHLLANGNYSSTRVPTERHLVVEIQTIKSGYRKDVAVPSDVFQGQSFDDHNLLRERIILPPKLFEKQETAVLGIAYQDLHELLPDECQYLLDGKKIKNTKLHTPIIACSLSPAPSSVLAENITISFTLQDPIKPEDKPYCVSWDFNIRNLKQEQIQIRFNLVVAIAVAQIFFLAGIDATSKQEACIFVAVSIHYFYLAGFSWMLMEGAYLYLMVVKVYNAVVRMKLIYAFSWGFPLLMVTSSIVIASGSTEGIWGYVHGDL
;
A
#
# COMPACT_ATOMS: atom_id res chain seq x y z
N MET A 1 -1.37 6.32 16.62
CA MET A 1 -1.32 4.85 16.72
C MET A 1 -0.66 4.26 15.49
N VAL A 2 -1.27 4.36 14.31
CA VAL A 2 -0.65 3.85 13.06
C VAL A 2 0.58 4.66 12.66
N GLU A 3 0.53 5.99 12.76
CA GLU A 3 1.71 6.86 12.54
C GLU A 3 2.82 6.54 13.55
N THR A 4 2.47 6.41 14.83
CA THR A 4 3.39 6.01 15.91
C THR A 4 4.08 4.68 15.61
N TYR A 5 3.31 3.67 15.17
CA TYR A 5 3.85 2.39 14.73
C TYR A 5 4.82 2.55 13.56
N PHE A 6 4.49 3.36 12.55
CA PHE A 6 5.40 3.60 11.43
C PHE A 6 6.67 4.30 11.88
N ASP A 7 6.58 5.29 12.76
CA ASP A 7 7.74 6.00 13.28
C ASP A 7 8.68 5.08 14.07
N GLU A 8 8.13 4.19 14.90
CA GLU A 8 8.89 3.21 15.68
C GLU A 8 9.55 2.17 14.77
N VAL A 9 8.80 1.56 13.84
CA VAL A 9 9.35 0.55 12.93
C VAL A 9 10.39 1.14 11.97
N ASN A 10 10.22 2.40 11.52
CA ASN A 10 11.19 3.06 10.65
C ASN A 10 12.53 3.38 11.37
N GLN A 11 12.54 3.45 12.71
CA GLN A 11 13.75 3.63 13.49
C GLN A 11 14.53 2.31 13.67
N LEU A 12 13.90 1.16 13.45
CA LEU A 12 14.54 -0.14 13.58
C LEU A 12 15.54 -0.37 12.44
N ASN A 13 16.75 -0.80 12.80
CA ASN A 13 17.78 -1.12 11.83
C ASN A 13 17.77 -2.62 11.55
N VAL A 14 17.47 -2.99 10.30
CA VAL A 14 17.49 -4.38 9.81
C VAL A 14 18.82 -5.10 10.10
N SER A 15 19.91 -4.36 10.29
CA SER A 15 21.24 -4.91 10.64
C SER A 15 21.34 -5.47 12.06
N ASP A 16 20.48 -5.05 12.97
CA ASP A 16 20.51 -5.49 14.37
C ASP A 16 19.69 -6.77 14.55
N LYS A 17 20.23 -7.74 15.29
CA LYS A 17 19.62 -9.04 15.54
C LYS A 17 18.34 -8.95 16.37
N ASN A 18 18.21 -7.94 17.22
CA ASN A 18 17.05 -7.75 18.09
C ASN A 18 15.89 -7.05 17.37
N SER A 19 16.14 -6.44 16.21
CA SER A 19 15.13 -5.66 15.50
C SER A 19 13.98 -6.52 14.95
N LEU A 20 14.22 -7.81 14.70
CA LEU A 20 13.14 -8.75 14.31
C LEU A 20 12.14 -8.98 15.45
N GLN A 21 12.60 -9.16 16.69
CA GLN A 21 11.69 -9.28 17.83
C GLN A 21 10.96 -7.96 18.08
N ALA A 22 11.68 -6.83 17.99
CA ALA A 22 11.10 -5.51 18.21
C ALA A 22 9.96 -5.21 17.23
N VAL A 23 10.16 -5.41 15.93
CA VAL A 23 9.09 -5.14 14.92
C VAL A 23 7.86 -6.02 15.12
N VAL A 24 8.05 -7.27 15.55
CA VAL A 24 6.96 -8.20 15.82
C VAL A 24 6.18 -7.77 17.05
N ASN A 25 6.88 -7.39 18.14
CA ASN A 25 6.25 -6.86 19.35
C ASN A 25 5.42 -5.60 19.06
N GLU A 26 5.97 -4.65 18.29
CA GLU A 26 5.22 -3.43 17.92
C GLU A 26 4.00 -3.75 17.05
N THR A 27 4.10 -4.74 16.16
CA THR A 27 2.97 -5.16 15.33
C THR A 27 1.89 -5.86 16.17
N GLU A 28 2.27 -6.68 17.16
CA GLU A 28 1.32 -7.26 18.12
C GLU A 28 0.62 -6.20 18.97
N HIS A 29 1.35 -5.17 19.43
CA HIS A 29 0.78 -4.06 20.18
C HIS A 29 -0.25 -3.29 19.33
N LEU A 30 0.07 -3.03 18.05
CA LEU A 30 -0.85 -2.41 17.10
C LEU A 30 -2.12 -3.26 16.88
N LEU A 31 -1.97 -4.58 16.65
CA LEU A 31 -3.07 -5.51 16.49
C LEU A 31 -4.00 -5.52 17.72
N THR A 32 -3.42 -5.59 18.91
CA THR A 32 -4.17 -5.56 20.19
C THR A 32 -4.96 -4.27 20.34
N ALA A 33 -4.35 -3.13 19.99
CA ALA A 33 -5.00 -1.84 20.05
C ALA A 33 -6.16 -1.73 19.05
N PHE A 34 -6.01 -2.28 17.84
CA PHE A 34 -7.09 -2.34 16.86
C PHE A 34 -8.22 -3.28 17.26
N GLN A 35 -7.95 -4.41 17.89
CA GLN A 35 -9.01 -5.27 18.45
C GLN A 35 -9.86 -4.53 19.49
N LYS A 36 -9.24 -3.67 20.30
CA LYS A 36 -9.98 -2.85 21.25
C LYS A 36 -10.91 -1.86 20.53
N ILE A 37 -10.45 -1.23 19.45
CA ILE A 37 -11.22 -0.26 18.66
C ILE A 37 -12.31 -0.95 17.83
N ALA A 38 -12.04 -2.12 17.25
CA ALA A 38 -13.02 -2.84 16.43
C ALA A 38 -14.26 -3.25 17.22
N LYS A 39 -14.12 -3.52 18.53
CA LYS A 39 -15.26 -3.74 19.44
C LYS A 39 -16.16 -2.50 19.60
N GLU A 40 -15.69 -1.32 19.20
CA GLU A 40 -16.44 -0.06 19.22
C GLU A 40 -17.06 0.30 17.84
N GLY A 41 -16.83 -0.51 16.79
CA GLY A 41 -17.61 -0.48 15.54
C GLY A 41 -17.10 0.42 14.39
N ASP A 42 -15.80 0.74 14.33
CA ASP A 42 -15.24 1.65 13.31
C ASP A 42 -14.62 0.93 12.08
N LEU A 43 -15.02 1.36 10.88
CA LEU A 43 -14.63 0.82 9.57
C LEU A 43 -13.21 1.26 9.12
N VAL A 44 -12.66 2.33 9.70
CA VAL A 44 -11.36 2.93 9.31
C VAL A 44 -10.14 2.05 9.69
N VAL A 45 -10.37 0.98 10.46
CA VAL A 45 -9.33 0.07 10.98
C VAL A 45 -8.65 -0.77 9.89
N GLY A 46 -9.39 -1.23 8.87
CA GLY A 46 -8.91 -2.27 7.94
C GLY A 46 -7.73 -1.89 7.03
N VAL A 47 -7.67 -0.65 6.52
CA VAL A 47 -6.60 -0.24 5.58
C VAL A 47 -5.27 -0.08 6.29
N ASN A 48 -5.28 0.63 7.41
CA ASN A 48 -4.07 0.87 8.18
C ASN A 48 -3.42 -0.44 8.61
N LEU A 49 -4.25 -1.45 8.84
CA LEU A 49 -3.83 -2.77 9.23
C LEU A 49 -3.21 -3.57 8.08
N LEU A 50 -3.78 -3.50 6.86
CA LEU A 50 -3.16 -4.09 5.67
C LEU A 50 -1.82 -3.42 5.30
N VAL A 51 -1.72 -2.10 5.48
CA VAL A 51 -0.47 -1.36 5.28
C VAL A 51 0.58 -1.79 6.31
N ALA A 52 0.20 -1.96 7.58
CA ALA A 52 1.08 -2.46 8.62
C ALA A 52 1.54 -3.91 8.35
N ALA A 53 0.63 -4.79 7.91
CA ALA A 53 0.95 -6.17 7.53
C ALA A 53 2.00 -6.22 6.40
N GLN A 54 1.81 -5.46 5.32
CA GLN A 54 2.80 -5.38 4.25
C GLN A 54 4.12 -4.77 4.70
N HIS A 55 4.10 -3.79 5.61
CA HIS A 55 5.32 -3.20 6.14
C HIS A 55 6.14 -4.22 6.94
N LEU A 56 5.48 -5.02 7.78
CA LEU A 56 6.09 -6.15 8.47
C LEU A 56 6.69 -7.15 7.47
N GLU A 57 5.94 -7.57 6.44
CA GLU A 57 6.43 -8.50 5.43
C GLU A 57 7.72 -8.00 4.73
N ILE A 58 7.77 -6.72 4.37
CA ILE A 58 8.94 -6.09 3.75
C ILE A 58 10.12 -6.12 4.73
N PHE A 59 9.91 -5.68 5.97
CA PHE A 59 10.95 -5.63 6.98
C PHE A 59 11.54 -7.02 7.24
N VAL A 60 10.68 -8.02 7.42
CA VAL A 60 11.10 -9.40 7.70
C VAL A 60 11.82 -10.01 6.48
N SER A 61 11.36 -9.72 5.26
CA SER A 61 12.05 -10.14 4.02
C SER A 61 13.47 -9.57 3.95
N ASP A 62 13.64 -8.28 4.25
CA ASP A 62 14.95 -7.63 4.20
C ASP A 62 15.87 -8.10 5.34
N TYR A 63 15.30 -8.37 6.52
CA TYR A 63 16.02 -9.02 7.62
C TYR A 63 16.51 -10.42 7.23
N ALA A 64 15.65 -11.23 6.61
CA ALA A 64 16.00 -12.58 6.15
C ALA A 64 17.13 -12.56 5.12
N LYS A 65 17.08 -11.65 4.15
CA LYS A 65 18.17 -11.47 3.17
C LYS A 65 19.49 -11.14 3.84
N LYS A 66 19.45 -10.27 4.85
CA LYS A 66 20.67 -9.75 5.49
C LYS A 66 21.30 -10.74 6.47
N HIS A 67 20.50 -11.42 7.29
CA HIS A 67 21.00 -12.25 8.39
C HIS A 67 21.02 -13.74 8.10
N LEU A 68 20.12 -14.23 7.24
CA LEU A 68 19.96 -15.67 7.00
C LEU A 68 20.65 -16.13 5.72
N LEU A 69 20.51 -15.37 4.62
CA LEU A 69 21.18 -15.72 3.36
C LEU A 69 22.69 -15.41 3.38
N ALA A 70 23.13 -14.40 4.15
CA ALA A 70 24.54 -13.99 4.19
C ALA A 70 25.44 -14.88 5.07
N ASN A 71 24.88 -15.56 6.08
CA ASN A 71 25.66 -16.29 7.08
C ASN A 71 25.84 -17.78 6.77
N GLY A 72 25.21 -18.33 5.72
CA GLY A 72 25.32 -19.73 5.32
C GLY A 72 24.90 -20.76 6.39
N ASN A 73 24.35 -20.29 7.51
CA ASN A 73 23.94 -21.11 8.63
C ASN A 73 22.44 -21.36 8.51
N TYR A 74 22.08 -22.62 8.26
CA TYR A 74 20.70 -23.06 8.13
C TYR A 74 19.98 -22.91 9.47
N SER A 75 19.32 -21.77 9.64
CA SER A 75 18.61 -21.39 10.85
C SER A 75 17.14 -21.22 10.52
N SER A 76 16.29 -21.87 11.31
CA SER A 76 14.89 -21.50 11.43
C SER A 76 14.75 -20.59 12.64
N THR A 77 14.16 -19.43 12.43
CA THR A 77 13.88 -18.43 13.47
C THR A 77 12.39 -18.18 13.48
N ARG A 78 11.75 -18.61 14.55
CA ARG A 78 10.38 -18.26 14.89
C ARG A 78 10.43 -17.25 16.01
N VAL A 79 9.74 -16.16 15.81
CA VAL A 79 9.66 -15.12 16.83
C VAL A 79 8.62 -15.57 17.85
N PRO A 80 8.98 -15.72 19.14
CA PRO A 80 8.00 -16.01 20.17
C PRO A 80 7.03 -14.83 20.26
N THR A 81 5.76 -15.14 20.17
CA THR A 81 4.65 -14.20 20.21
C THR A 81 3.58 -14.75 21.12
N GLU A 82 2.79 -13.85 21.72
CA GLU A 82 1.89 -14.29 22.78
C GLU A 82 0.57 -14.81 22.25
N ARG A 83 -0.07 -14.19 21.23
CA ARG A 83 -1.46 -14.53 20.84
C ARG A 83 -1.92 -14.25 19.41
N HIS A 84 -1.44 -13.23 18.71
CA HIS A 84 -2.17 -12.72 17.52
C HIS A 84 -1.42 -12.88 16.21
N LEU A 85 -0.11 -13.04 16.28
CA LEU A 85 0.80 -13.01 15.14
C LEU A 85 1.80 -14.15 15.27
N VAL A 86 2.07 -14.89 14.21
CA VAL A 86 3.16 -15.86 14.17
C VAL A 86 4.06 -15.50 13.01
N VAL A 87 5.34 -15.25 13.28
CA VAL A 87 6.35 -15.00 12.24
C VAL A 87 7.39 -16.10 12.29
N GLU A 88 7.54 -16.81 11.17
CA GLU A 88 8.53 -17.85 10.99
C GLU A 88 9.37 -17.57 9.75
N ILE A 89 10.69 -17.68 9.91
CA ILE A 89 11.64 -17.56 8.82
C ILE A 89 12.51 -18.80 8.81
N GLN A 90 12.58 -19.46 7.66
CA GLN A 90 13.42 -20.63 7.47
C GLN A 90 14.21 -20.54 6.17
N THR A 91 15.42 -21.12 6.18
CA THR A 91 16.29 -21.20 5.01
C THR A 91 16.25 -22.60 4.42
N ILE A 92 15.88 -22.70 3.15
CA ILE A 92 15.79 -23.96 2.43
C ILE A 92 16.96 -24.07 1.45
N LYS A 93 17.69 -25.19 1.52
CA LYS A 93 18.83 -25.48 0.65
C LYS A 93 18.40 -25.70 -0.80
N SER A 94 19.31 -25.38 -1.72
CA SER A 94 19.20 -25.80 -3.11
C SER A 94 19.11 -27.33 -3.20
N GLY A 95 18.22 -27.84 -4.04
CA GLY A 95 18.00 -29.27 -4.26
C GLY A 95 17.13 -29.95 -3.19
N TYR A 96 16.40 -29.19 -2.37
CA TYR A 96 15.46 -29.76 -1.40
C TYR A 96 14.31 -30.50 -2.11
N ARG A 97 14.00 -31.72 -1.65
CA ARG A 97 13.10 -32.65 -2.37
C ARG A 97 11.78 -32.94 -1.67
N LYS A 98 11.53 -32.32 -0.51
CA LYS A 98 10.29 -32.49 0.24
C LYS A 98 9.47 -31.21 0.19
N ASP A 99 8.17 -31.36 0.38
CA ASP A 99 7.28 -30.22 0.57
C ASP A 99 7.68 -29.48 1.84
N VAL A 100 7.58 -28.15 1.78
CA VAL A 100 7.87 -27.26 2.91
C VAL A 100 6.57 -26.64 3.38
N ALA A 101 6.18 -26.92 4.63
CA ALA A 101 5.01 -26.33 5.27
C ALA A 101 5.39 -25.04 5.99
N VAL A 102 4.48 -24.07 5.97
CA VAL A 102 4.68 -22.75 6.58
C VAL A 102 3.36 -22.29 7.22
N PRO A 103 3.32 -21.98 8.53
CA PRO A 103 4.38 -22.24 9.52
C PRO A 103 4.67 -23.75 9.68
N SER A 104 5.84 -24.11 10.20
CA SER A 104 6.28 -25.50 10.37
C SER A 104 5.68 -26.15 11.62
N ASP A 105 5.34 -27.45 11.55
CA ASP A 105 4.85 -28.25 12.69
C ASP A 105 5.92 -28.50 13.76
N VAL A 106 7.20 -28.50 13.35
CA VAL A 106 8.36 -28.77 14.20
C VAL A 106 9.30 -27.58 14.15
N PHE A 107 9.46 -26.89 15.27
CA PHE A 107 10.43 -25.81 15.40
C PHE A 107 11.62 -26.28 16.24
N GLN A 108 12.83 -26.21 15.67
CA GLN A 108 14.09 -26.61 16.35
C GLN A 108 14.06 -28.00 17.00
N GLY A 109 13.33 -28.96 16.43
CA GLY A 109 13.25 -30.34 16.94
C GLY A 109 12.33 -30.55 18.15
N GLN A 110 11.58 -29.52 18.57
CA GLN A 110 10.48 -29.65 19.52
C GLN A 110 9.14 -29.69 18.76
N SER A 111 8.37 -30.76 18.99
CA SER A 111 6.96 -30.81 18.63
C SER A 111 6.21 -29.87 19.56
N PHE A 112 5.70 -28.76 19.05
CA PHE A 112 4.84 -27.89 19.84
C PHE A 112 3.43 -28.50 19.82
N ASP A 113 3.09 -29.20 20.91
CA ASP A 113 1.80 -29.83 21.16
C ASP A 113 0.75 -28.80 21.64
N ASP A 114 0.79 -27.58 21.10
CA ASP A 114 -0.23 -26.58 21.37
C ASP A 114 -1.34 -26.76 20.33
N HIS A 115 -2.26 -27.69 20.63
CA HIS A 115 -3.37 -28.17 19.79
C HIS A 115 -4.29 -27.10 19.18
N ASN A 116 -4.02 -25.81 19.43
CA ASN A 116 -4.83 -24.68 19.00
C ASN A 116 -4.13 -23.68 18.07
N LEU A 117 -2.82 -23.77 17.82
CA LEU A 117 -2.06 -22.65 17.24
C LEU A 117 -1.59 -22.79 15.77
N LEU A 118 -1.66 -23.96 15.14
CA LEU A 118 -1.16 -24.16 13.77
C LEU A 118 -2.12 -25.01 12.92
N ARG A 119 -3.30 -24.47 12.67
CA ARG A 119 -4.35 -25.12 11.87
C ARG A 119 -4.34 -24.72 10.40
N GLU A 120 -3.61 -23.65 10.08
CA GLU A 120 -3.46 -23.06 8.76
C GLU A 120 -2.03 -23.25 8.25
N ARG A 121 -1.88 -23.69 7.00
CA ARG A 121 -0.57 -23.90 6.40
C ARG A 121 -0.57 -23.62 4.90
N ILE A 122 0.55 -23.08 4.45
CA ILE A 122 0.92 -23.03 3.03
C ILE A 122 1.96 -24.11 2.81
N ILE A 123 1.67 -25.01 1.87
CA ILE A 123 2.56 -26.08 1.45
C ILE A 123 3.20 -25.67 0.13
N LEU A 124 4.53 -25.56 0.16
CA LEU A 124 5.36 -25.15 -0.95
C LEU A 124 5.99 -26.37 -1.62
N PRO A 125 5.84 -26.52 -2.95
CA PRO A 125 6.41 -27.64 -3.68
C PRO A 125 7.96 -27.58 -3.76
N PRO A 126 8.66 -28.73 -3.81
CA PRO A 126 10.11 -28.80 -3.81
C PRO A 126 10.77 -28.14 -5.02
N LYS A 127 10.07 -28.04 -6.17
CA LYS A 127 10.58 -27.39 -7.38
C LYS A 127 11.00 -25.93 -7.16
N LEU A 128 10.42 -25.25 -6.17
CA LEU A 128 10.79 -23.88 -5.79
C LEU A 128 12.22 -23.77 -5.24
N PHE A 129 12.76 -24.88 -4.76
CA PHE A 129 14.04 -24.95 -4.05
C PHE A 129 15.11 -25.71 -4.85
N GLU A 130 14.88 -26.05 -6.12
CA GLU A 130 15.84 -26.83 -6.91
C GLU A 130 17.11 -26.04 -7.25
N LYS A 131 16.94 -24.79 -7.69
CA LYS A 131 17.99 -24.02 -8.39
C LYS A 131 18.91 -23.22 -7.47
N GLN A 132 18.38 -22.75 -6.35
CA GLN A 132 19.10 -21.84 -5.45
C GLN A 132 18.57 -21.98 -4.03
N GLU A 133 19.36 -21.50 -3.07
CA GLU A 133 18.92 -21.37 -1.68
C GLU A 133 17.85 -20.29 -1.59
N THR A 134 16.78 -20.57 -0.84
CA THR A 134 15.62 -19.70 -0.72
C THR A 134 15.27 -19.53 0.74
N ALA A 135 15.16 -18.28 1.19
CA ALA A 135 14.54 -17.95 2.47
C ALA A 135 13.02 -17.95 2.29
N VAL A 136 12.34 -18.71 3.13
CA VAL A 136 10.88 -18.82 3.19
C VAL A 136 10.42 -18.08 4.43
N LEU A 137 9.61 -17.05 4.21
CA LEU A 137 8.95 -16.27 5.24
C LEU A 137 7.49 -16.71 5.32
N GLY A 138 7.06 -17.10 6.52
CA GLY A 138 5.68 -17.36 6.89
C GLY A 138 5.19 -16.36 7.91
N ILE A 139 4.03 -15.78 7.66
CA ILE A 139 3.33 -14.97 8.66
C ILE A 139 1.89 -15.49 8.77
N ALA A 140 1.45 -15.78 9.98
CA ALA A 140 0.05 -16.09 10.26
C ALA A 140 -0.53 -15.03 11.20
N TYR A 141 -1.62 -14.41 10.76
CA TYR A 141 -2.40 -13.43 11.52
C TYR A 141 -3.67 -14.12 12.00
N GLN A 142 -3.76 -14.39 13.30
CA GLN A 142 -4.83 -15.19 13.87
C GLN A 142 -6.16 -14.43 13.82
N ASP A 143 -6.17 -13.21 14.32
CA ASP A 143 -7.43 -12.46 14.55
C ASP A 143 -7.67 -11.33 13.56
N LEU A 144 -6.78 -11.19 12.57
CA LEU A 144 -6.90 -10.13 11.56
C LEU A 144 -8.21 -10.23 10.77
N HIS A 145 -8.73 -11.44 10.62
CA HIS A 145 -9.97 -11.68 9.88
C HIS A 145 -11.22 -11.10 10.56
N GLU A 146 -11.21 -10.91 11.87
CA GLU A 146 -12.29 -10.25 12.62
C GLU A 146 -12.25 -8.72 12.49
N LEU A 147 -11.07 -8.17 12.20
CA LEU A 147 -10.84 -6.72 12.09
C LEU A 147 -11.12 -6.18 10.69
N LEU A 148 -11.25 -7.08 9.72
CA LEU A 148 -11.55 -6.72 8.35
C LEU A 148 -13.08 -6.69 8.16
N PRO A 149 -13.60 -5.66 7.49
CA PRO A 149 -15.05 -5.54 7.32
C PRO A 149 -15.63 -6.69 6.50
N ASP A 150 -16.78 -7.21 6.94
CA ASP A 150 -17.54 -8.23 6.22
C ASP A 150 -17.96 -7.76 4.80
N GLU A 151 -18.04 -6.45 4.57
CA GLU A 151 -18.42 -5.82 3.30
C GLU A 151 -17.26 -5.66 2.29
N CYS A 152 -16.25 -6.52 2.36
CA CYS A 152 -15.28 -6.64 1.29
C CYS A 152 -15.97 -7.09 -0.01
N GLN A 153 -16.04 -6.22 -1.01
CA GLN A 153 -16.36 -6.62 -2.37
C GLN A 153 -15.17 -7.37 -2.96
N TYR A 154 -15.00 -8.65 -2.58
CA TYR A 154 -13.96 -9.48 -3.13
C TYR A 154 -14.19 -9.65 -4.65
N LEU A 155 -13.13 -9.41 -5.43
CA LEU A 155 -13.10 -9.63 -6.86
C LEU A 155 -12.54 -11.03 -7.11
N LEU A 156 -13.41 -11.99 -7.45
CA LEU A 156 -12.98 -13.26 -8.02
C LEU A 156 -13.18 -13.19 -9.53
N ASP A 157 -12.11 -13.36 -10.31
CA ASP A 157 -12.11 -13.27 -11.77
C ASP A 157 -12.80 -12.01 -12.31
N GLY A 158 -12.58 -10.87 -11.64
CA GLY A 158 -13.18 -9.57 -12.01
C GLY A 158 -14.68 -9.44 -11.71
N LYS A 159 -15.31 -10.43 -11.07
CA LYS A 159 -16.71 -10.37 -10.61
C LYS A 159 -16.77 -10.06 -9.12
N LYS A 160 -17.64 -9.10 -8.78
CA LYS A 160 -17.91 -8.74 -7.38
C LYS A 160 -18.76 -9.81 -6.72
N ILE A 161 -18.27 -10.36 -5.63
CA ILE A 161 -19.06 -11.23 -4.75
C ILE A 161 -19.67 -10.37 -3.65
N LYS A 162 -20.94 -10.61 -3.34
CA LYS A 162 -21.68 -9.95 -2.26
C LYS A 162 -22.02 -10.97 -1.19
N ASN A 163 -22.25 -10.50 0.04
CA ASN A 163 -22.62 -11.32 1.20
C ASN A 163 -21.58 -12.41 1.53
N THR A 164 -20.31 -12.03 1.50
CA THR A 164 -19.18 -12.88 1.89
C THR A 164 -18.74 -12.54 3.29
N LYS A 165 -18.35 -13.53 4.08
CA LYS A 165 -17.75 -13.30 5.39
C LYS A 165 -16.46 -14.09 5.52
N LEU A 166 -15.42 -13.43 6.01
CA LEU A 166 -14.12 -14.05 6.22
C LEU A 166 -14.17 -14.85 7.55
N HIS A 167 -13.97 -16.16 7.47
CA HIS A 167 -14.07 -17.08 8.61
C HIS A 167 -12.74 -17.81 8.91
N THR A 168 -11.65 -17.36 8.29
CA THR A 168 -10.33 -17.98 8.39
C THR A 168 -9.30 -16.94 8.81
N PRO A 169 -8.30 -17.33 9.62
CA PRO A 169 -7.09 -16.52 9.81
C PRO A 169 -6.44 -16.17 8.47
N ILE A 170 -5.66 -15.10 8.46
CA ILE A 170 -4.93 -14.67 7.26
C ILE A 170 -3.51 -15.21 7.36
N ILE A 171 -3.07 -15.85 6.29
CA ILE A 171 -1.70 -16.35 6.17
C ILE A 171 -1.02 -15.72 4.96
N ALA A 172 0.22 -15.33 5.15
CA ALA A 172 1.08 -14.76 4.13
C ALA A 172 2.36 -15.59 4.02
N CYS A 173 2.83 -15.78 2.79
CA CYS A 173 4.10 -16.41 2.52
C CYS A 173 4.87 -15.61 1.47
N SER A 174 6.15 -15.38 1.75
CA SER A 174 7.06 -14.69 0.85
C SER A 174 8.34 -15.49 0.68
N LEU A 175 8.85 -15.49 -0.55
CA LEU A 175 10.08 -16.19 -0.93
C LEU A 175 11.14 -15.16 -1.27
N SER A 176 12.35 -15.36 -0.77
CA SER A 176 13.51 -14.57 -1.11
C SER A 176 14.68 -15.47 -1.55
N PRO A 177 15.12 -15.40 -2.81
CA PRO A 177 14.64 -14.51 -3.88
C PRO A 177 13.24 -14.86 -4.37
N ALA A 178 12.50 -13.85 -4.85
CA ALA A 178 11.19 -14.08 -5.43
C ALA A 178 11.30 -14.88 -6.74
N PRO A 179 10.38 -15.83 -7.00
CA PRO A 179 10.39 -16.61 -8.24
C PRO A 179 10.16 -15.70 -9.46
N SER A 180 10.96 -15.89 -10.51
CA SER A 180 10.99 -15.01 -11.69
C SER A 180 9.89 -15.29 -12.72
N SER A 181 9.19 -16.42 -12.59
CA SER A 181 8.18 -16.89 -13.54
C SER A 181 6.97 -17.47 -12.80
N VAL A 182 5.90 -17.73 -13.55
CA VAL A 182 4.75 -18.51 -13.05
C VAL A 182 5.26 -19.81 -12.40
N LEU A 183 4.72 -20.13 -11.23
CA LEU A 183 5.06 -21.35 -10.50
C LEU A 183 4.76 -22.57 -11.39
N ALA A 184 5.74 -23.46 -11.53
CA ALA A 184 5.58 -24.68 -12.33
C ALA A 184 4.64 -25.71 -11.68
N GLU A 185 4.45 -25.60 -10.37
CA GLU A 185 3.56 -26.43 -9.57
C GLU A 185 2.69 -25.55 -8.68
N ASN A 186 1.49 -26.03 -8.38
CA ASN A 186 0.54 -25.31 -7.54
C ASN A 186 0.99 -25.37 -6.08
N ILE A 187 0.89 -24.24 -5.40
CA ILE A 187 0.96 -24.20 -3.94
C ILE A 187 -0.36 -24.71 -3.36
N THR A 188 -0.30 -25.36 -2.22
CA THR A 188 -1.51 -25.80 -1.50
C THR A 188 -1.68 -24.96 -0.26
N ILE A 189 -2.83 -24.32 -0.14
CA ILE A 189 -3.22 -23.53 1.02
C ILE A 189 -4.31 -24.31 1.73
N SER A 190 -4.11 -24.65 3.00
CA SER A 190 -5.09 -25.39 3.78
C SER A 190 -5.40 -24.68 5.09
N PHE A 191 -6.69 -24.53 5.36
CA PHE A 191 -7.24 -23.98 6.60
C PHE A 191 -8.06 -25.07 7.29
N THR A 192 -8.01 -25.12 8.62
CA THR A 192 -8.91 -25.98 9.40
C THR A 192 -9.96 -25.10 10.05
N LEU A 193 -11.20 -25.22 9.58
CA LEU A 193 -12.31 -24.43 10.11
C LEU A 193 -12.72 -24.92 11.50
N GLN A 194 -12.99 -23.98 12.40
CA GLN A 194 -13.47 -24.27 13.75
C GLN A 194 -14.93 -24.72 13.73
N ASP A 195 -15.74 -24.09 12.87
CA ASP A 195 -17.15 -24.43 12.67
C ASP A 195 -17.35 -25.08 11.28
N PRO A 196 -18.24 -26.09 11.17
CA PRO A 196 -18.57 -26.70 9.89
C PRO A 196 -19.27 -25.67 8.99
N ILE A 197 -18.84 -25.62 7.73
CA ILE A 197 -19.49 -24.80 6.71
C ILE A 197 -20.92 -25.29 6.55
N LYS A 198 -21.88 -24.36 6.54
CA LYS A 198 -23.27 -24.72 6.28
C LYS A 198 -23.42 -25.25 4.85
N PRO A 199 -24.30 -26.23 4.59
CA PRO A 199 -24.43 -26.85 3.27
C PRO A 199 -24.73 -25.85 2.14
N GLU A 200 -25.36 -24.73 2.45
CA GLU A 200 -25.67 -23.63 1.54
C GLU A 200 -24.47 -22.73 1.19
N ASP A 201 -23.43 -22.71 2.02
CA ASP A 201 -22.29 -21.81 1.89
C ASP A 201 -21.16 -22.46 1.08
N LYS A 202 -20.61 -21.73 0.10
CA LYS A 202 -19.51 -22.19 -0.74
C LYS A 202 -18.20 -21.47 -0.38
N PRO A 203 -17.14 -22.19 0.03
CA PRO A 203 -15.86 -21.57 0.33
C PRO A 203 -15.14 -21.12 -0.95
N TYR A 204 -14.46 -19.97 -0.87
CA TYR A 204 -13.60 -19.45 -1.93
C TYR A 204 -12.22 -19.11 -1.36
N CYS A 205 -11.18 -19.45 -2.09
CA CYS A 205 -9.83 -18.97 -1.81
C CYS A 205 -9.65 -17.62 -2.49
N VAL A 206 -9.30 -16.59 -1.71
CA VAL A 206 -9.02 -15.24 -2.20
C VAL A 206 -7.60 -14.84 -1.79
N SER A 207 -6.96 -14.02 -2.62
CA SER A 207 -5.70 -13.36 -2.30
C SER A 207 -5.88 -11.85 -2.42
N TRP A 208 -5.22 -11.10 -1.55
CA TRP A 208 -5.20 -9.65 -1.66
C TRP A 208 -4.12 -9.20 -2.67
N ASP A 209 -4.52 -8.47 -3.70
CA ASP A 209 -3.61 -7.75 -4.60
C ASP A 209 -3.68 -6.25 -4.27
N PHE A 210 -2.81 -5.79 -3.39
CA PHE A 210 -2.64 -4.37 -3.07
C PHE A 210 -1.18 -4.00 -3.22
N ASN A 211 -0.91 -3.03 -4.10
CA ASN A 211 0.44 -2.56 -4.34
C ASN A 211 0.59 -1.15 -3.73
N ILE A 212 1.09 -1.07 -2.49
CA ILE A 212 1.34 0.21 -1.82
C ILE A 212 2.39 1.04 -2.57
N ARG A 213 3.32 0.41 -3.31
CA ARG A 213 4.27 1.17 -4.14
C ARG A 213 3.53 1.97 -5.21
N ASN A 214 2.47 1.43 -5.79
CA ASN A 214 1.64 2.18 -6.74
C ASN A 214 0.95 3.36 -6.05
N LEU A 215 0.43 3.19 -4.83
CA LEU A 215 -0.18 4.29 -4.07
C LEU A 215 0.82 5.41 -3.74
N LYS A 216 2.03 5.05 -3.29
CA LYS A 216 3.12 6.01 -3.04
C LYS A 216 3.56 6.69 -4.33
N GLN A 217 3.73 5.93 -5.41
CA GLN A 217 4.09 6.44 -6.73
C GLN A 217 3.06 7.46 -7.25
N GLU A 218 1.78 7.15 -7.07
CA GLU A 218 0.64 7.98 -7.42
C GLU A 218 0.62 9.30 -6.63
N GLN A 219 0.83 9.26 -5.32
CA GLN A 219 0.96 10.46 -4.49
C GLN A 219 2.18 11.32 -4.86
N ILE A 220 3.34 10.68 -5.08
CA ILE A 220 4.57 11.38 -5.49
C ILE A 220 4.34 12.09 -6.82
N GLN A 221 3.66 11.45 -7.76
CA GLN A 221 3.33 12.04 -9.05
C GLN A 221 2.43 13.28 -8.92
N ILE A 222 1.40 13.25 -8.05
CA ILE A 222 0.54 14.43 -7.78
C ILE A 222 1.37 15.57 -7.17
N ARG A 223 2.12 15.29 -6.11
CA ARG A 223 2.96 16.29 -5.41
C ARG A 223 4.02 16.89 -6.35
N PHE A 224 4.58 16.08 -7.23
CA PHE A 224 5.55 16.55 -8.22
C PHE A 224 4.92 17.54 -9.20
N ASN A 225 3.74 17.24 -9.75
CA ASN A 225 3.05 18.17 -10.67
C ASN A 225 2.64 19.47 -9.96
N LEU A 226 2.23 19.40 -8.70
CA LEU A 226 1.95 20.58 -7.88
C LEU A 226 3.19 21.48 -7.76
N VAL A 227 4.33 20.90 -7.37
CA VAL A 227 5.60 21.63 -7.23
C VAL A 227 6.05 22.20 -8.57
N VAL A 228 5.94 21.44 -9.66
CA VAL A 228 6.29 21.91 -11.01
C VAL A 228 5.39 23.09 -11.43
N ALA A 229 4.08 23.01 -11.23
CA ALA A 229 3.16 24.10 -11.57
C ALA A 229 3.51 25.39 -10.82
N ILE A 230 3.77 25.29 -9.51
CA ILE A 230 4.17 26.44 -8.69
C ILE A 230 5.55 26.97 -9.13
N ALA A 231 6.53 26.09 -9.35
CA ALA A 231 7.87 26.49 -9.78
C ALA A 231 7.84 27.24 -11.12
N VAL A 232 7.06 26.75 -12.09
CA VAL A 232 6.89 27.42 -13.38
C VAL A 232 6.19 28.77 -13.21
N ALA A 233 5.17 28.88 -12.35
CA ALA A 233 4.54 30.16 -12.04
C ALA A 233 5.54 31.16 -11.45
N GLN A 234 6.42 30.71 -10.54
CA GLN A 234 7.48 31.54 -9.95
C GLN A 234 8.52 31.97 -10.99
N ILE A 235 8.91 31.08 -11.91
CA ILE A 235 9.84 31.43 -13.00
C ILE A 235 9.24 32.51 -13.90
N PHE A 236 7.97 32.38 -14.30
CA PHE A 236 7.28 33.41 -15.07
C PHE A 236 7.14 34.72 -14.30
N PHE A 237 6.87 34.65 -13.00
CA PHE A 237 6.82 35.83 -12.13
C PHE A 237 8.17 36.54 -12.10
N LEU A 238 9.27 35.83 -11.82
CA LEU A 238 10.61 36.43 -11.82
C LEU A 238 11.00 36.99 -13.19
N ALA A 239 10.74 36.25 -14.28
CA ALA A 239 11.04 36.71 -15.64
C ALA A 239 10.19 37.93 -16.06
N GLY A 240 9.00 38.09 -15.48
CA GLY A 240 8.08 39.18 -15.76
C GLY A 240 8.41 40.50 -15.08
N ILE A 241 9.18 40.48 -13.98
CA ILE A 241 9.49 41.69 -13.19
C ILE A 241 10.25 42.72 -14.03
N ASP A 242 11.24 42.27 -14.82
CA ASP A 242 12.11 43.16 -15.60
C ASP A 242 11.65 43.37 -17.06
N ALA A 243 10.61 42.66 -17.51
CA ALA A 243 10.20 42.59 -18.91
C ALA A 243 9.00 43.51 -19.26
N THR A 244 8.90 44.69 -18.65
CA THR A 244 7.76 45.63 -18.82
C THR A 244 7.75 46.40 -20.15
N SER A 245 8.80 46.30 -20.97
CA SER A 245 8.92 47.11 -22.20
C SER A 245 8.04 46.63 -23.37
N LYS A 246 7.62 45.36 -23.40
CA LYS A 246 6.80 44.80 -24.50
C LYS A 246 5.44 44.37 -23.95
N GLN A 247 4.40 45.10 -24.33
CA GLN A 247 3.01 44.87 -23.89
C GLN A 247 2.52 43.44 -24.11
N GLU A 248 2.78 42.87 -25.29
CA GLU A 248 2.43 41.47 -25.60
C GLU A 248 3.11 40.45 -24.67
N ALA A 249 4.37 40.72 -24.27
CA ALA A 249 5.10 39.85 -23.36
C ALA A 249 4.53 39.93 -21.93
N CYS A 250 4.14 41.12 -21.49
CA CYS A 250 3.51 41.33 -20.18
C CYS A 250 2.18 40.57 -20.08
N ILE A 251 1.32 40.65 -21.11
CA ILE A 251 0.04 39.93 -21.15
C ILE A 251 0.27 38.42 -21.14
N PHE A 252 1.21 37.92 -21.95
CA PHE A 252 1.55 36.51 -21.98
C PHE A 252 2.03 35.99 -20.62
N VAL A 253 2.89 36.75 -19.94
CA VAL A 253 3.39 36.40 -18.61
C VAL A 253 2.25 36.41 -17.59
N ALA A 254 1.39 37.43 -17.58
CA ALA A 254 0.26 37.53 -16.66
C ALA A 254 -0.72 36.34 -16.83
N VAL A 255 -1.07 36.00 -18.07
CA VAL A 255 -1.94 34.84 -18.38
C VAL A 255 -1.27 33.53 -17.95
N SER A 256 0.03 33.37 -18.21
CA SER A 256 0.79 32.18 -17.83
C SER A 256 0.82 32.00 -16.30
N ILE A 257 1.14 33.06 -15.56
CA ILE A 257 1.15 33.05 -14.09
C ILE A 257 -0.23 32.67 -13.55
N HIS A 258 -1.29 33.29 -14.07
CA HIS A 258 -2.66 33.01 -13.65
C HIS A 258 -3.02 31.53 -13.88
N TYR A 259 -2.70 31.00 -15.07
CA TYR A 259 -2.92 29.59 -15.39
C TYR A 259 -2.16 28.64 -14.44
N PHE A 260 -0.86 28.84 -14.25
CA PHE A 260 -0.03 27.93 -13.45
C PHE A 260 -0.38 27.98 -11.96
N TYR A 261 -0.78 29.13 -11.41
CA TYR A 261 -1.29 29.19 -10.04
C TYR A 261 -2.64 28.49 -9.87
N LEU A 262 -3.58 28.65 -10.81
CA LEU A 262 -4.83 27.89 -10.79
C LEU A 262 -4.58 26.38 -10.93
N ALA A 263 -3.62 25.98 -11.78
CA ALA A 263 -3.20 24.59 -11.91
C ALA A 263 -2.61 24.05 -10.60
N GLY A 264 -1.75 24.83 -9.93
CA GLY A 264 -1.25 24.50 -8.60
C GLY A 264 -2.38 24.31 -7.59
N PHE A 265 -3.33 25.25 -7.52
CA PHE A 265 -4.50 25.13 -6.64
C PHE A 265 -5.35 23.89 -6.95
N SER A 266 -5.58 23.58 -8.23
CA SER A 266 -6.35 22.41 -8.65
C SER A 266 -5.64 21.10 -8.30
N TRP A 267 -4.32 21.06 -8.46
CA TRP A 267 -3.49 19.93 -8.04
C TRP A 267 -3.53 19.73 -6.52
N MET A 268 -3.46 20.81 -5.73
CA MET A 268 -3.58 20.75 -4.26
C MET A 268 -4.97 20.27 -3.84
N LEU A 269 -6.04 20.73 -4.48
CA LEU A 269 -7.40 20.26 -4.23
C LEU A 269 -7.53 18.76 -4.54
N MET A 270 -6.96 18.30 -5.66
CA MET A 270 -6.98 16.90 -6.05
C MET A 270 -6.12 16.02 -5.14
N GLU A 271 -5.00 16.53 -4.62
CA GLU A 271 -4.23 15.85 -3.58
C GLU A 271 -5.09 15.63 -2.32
N GLY A 272 -5.79 16.68 -1.87
CA GLY A 272 -6.71 16.60 -0.73
C GLY A 272 -7.87 15.61 -0.98
N ALA A 273 -8.47 15.65 -2.17
CA ALA A 273 -9.55 14.73 -2.56
C ALA A 273 -9.05 13.28 -2.69
N TYR A 274 -7.84 13.07 -3.23
CA TYR A 274 -7.22 11.76 -3.33
C TYR A 274 -6.96 11.16 -1.94
N LEU A 275 -6.38 11.95 -1.01
CA LEU A 275 -6.18 11.53 0.37
C LEU A 275 -7.52 11.23 1.06
N TYR A 276 -8.53 12.09 0.87
CA TYR A 276 -9.87 11.86 1.42
C TYR A 276 -10.51 10.56 0.90
N LEU A 277 -10.44 10.30 -0.40
CA LEU A 277 -10.97 9.07 -0.99
C LEU A 277 -10.20 7.83 -0.52
N MET A 278 -8.88 7.92 -0.36
CA MET A 278 -8.07 6.83 0.18
C MET A 278 -8.41 6.51 1.63
N VAL A 279 -8.73 7.53 2.43
CA VAL A 279 -9.13 7.37 3.83
C VAL A 279 -10.58 6.86 3.96
N VAL A 280 -11.51 7.39 3.19
CA VAL A 280 -12.96 7.14 3.36
C VAL A 280 -13.49 6.00 2.48
N LYS A 281 -12.99 5.84 1.26
CA LYS A 281 -13.54 4.91 0.26
C LYS A 281 -12.53 3.84 -0.16
N VAL A 282 -12.18 3.05 0.85
CA VAL A 282 -11.20 1.95 0.80
C VAL A 282 -11.51 0.88 -0.25
N TYR A 283 -12.79 0.58 -0.50
CA TYR A 283 -13.14 -0.68 -1.18
C TYR A 283 -13.32 -0.64 -2.69
N ASN A 284 -13.34 0.52 -3.35
CA ASN A 284 -13.61 0.55 -4.79
C ASN A 284 -13.28 1.88 -5.47
N ALA A 285 -12.38 2.69 -4.92
CA ALA A 285 -11.92 3.88 -5.61
C ALA A 285 -10.80 3.49 -6.56
N VAL A 286 -11.15 2.94 -7.73
CA VAL A 286 -10.23 2.96 -8.89
C VAL A 286 -10.13 4.43 -9.29
N VAL A 287 -9.33 5.20 -8.56
CA VAL A 287 -9.08 6.60 -8.86
C VAL A 287 -8.22 6.59 -10.10
N ARG A 288 -8.86 6.70 -11.26
CA ARG A 288 -8.13 6.74 -12.52
C ARG A 288 -7.30 8.01 -12.52
N MET A 289 -5.98 7.88 -12.40
CA MET A 289 -5.06 9.02 -12.49
C MET A 289 -5.34 9.90 -13.71
N LYS A 290 -5.77 9.30 -14.83
CA LYS A 290 -6.22 10.03 -16.03
C LYS A 290 -7.29 11.11 -15.74
N LEU A 291 -8.24 10.84 -14.84
CA LEU A 291 -9.29 11.80 -14.47
C LEU A 291 -8.74 12.92 -13.58
N ILE A 292 -7.85 12.61 -12.63
CA ILE A 292 -7.15 13.62 -11.83
C ILE A 292 -6.38 14.56 -12.75
N TYR A 293 -5.60 14.01 -13.69
CA TYR A 293 -4.87 14.81 -14.67
C TYR A 293 -5.79 15.67 -15.54
N ALA A 294 -6.89 15.11 -16.03
CA ALA A 294 -7.85 15.84 -16.86
C ALA A 294 -8.50 16.99 -16.09
N PHE A 295 -8.85 16.78 -14.82
CA PHE A 295 -9.43 17.84 -13.98
C PHE A 295 -8.38 18.89 -13.59
N SER A 296 -7.23 18.47 -13.06
CA SER A 296 -6.20 19.37 -12.53
C SER A 296 -5.61 20.32 -13.58
N TRP A 297 -5.50 19.87 -14.84
CA TRP A 297 -5.04 20.73 -15.94
C TRP A 297 -6.18 21.38 -16.73
N GLY A 298 -7.33 20.71 -16.83
CA GLY A 298 -8.47 21.17 -17.61
C GLY A 298 -9.27 22.27 -16.93
N PHE A 299 -9.53 22.17 -15.63
CA PHE A 299 -10.28 23.20 -14.89
C PHE A 299 -9.59 24.59 -14.93
N PRO A 300 -8.26 24.71 -14.68
CA PRO A 300 -7.55 25.97 -14.87
C PRO A 300 -7.64 26.51 -16.30
N LEU A 301 -7.53 25.62 -17.30
CA LEU A 301 -7.60 26.02 -18.70
C LEU A 301 -8.96 26.62 -19.04
N LEU A 302 -10.04 25.97 -18.59
CA LEU A 302 -11.40 26.48 -18.75
C LEU A 302 -11.58 27.85 -18.09
N MET A 303 -11.07 28.04 -16.87
CA MET A 303 -11.14 29.32 -16.16
C MET A 303 -10.37 30.44 -16.89
N VAL A 304 -9.15 30.17 -17.37
CA VAL A 304 -8.37 31.18 -18.08
C VAL A 304 -9.01 31.53 -19.43
N THR A 305 -9.50 30.51 -20.17
CA THR A 305 -10.17 30.75 -21.46
C THR A 305 -11.46 31.57 -21.31
N SER A 306 -12.27 31.30 -20.28
CA SER A 306 -13.49 32.08 -20.05
C SER A 306 -13.17 33.53 -19.69
N SER A 307 -12.16 33.78 -18.86
CA SER A 307 -11.69 35.14 -18.55
C SER A 307 -11.23 35.89 -19.81
N ILE A 308 -10.48 35.24 -20.70
CA ILE A 308 -10.04 35.85 -21.95
C ILE A 308 -11.22 36.13 -22.89
N VAL A 309 -12.16 35.18 -23.02
CA VAL A 309 -13.35 35.34 -23.89
C VAL A 309 -14.20 36.50 -23.40
N ILE A 310 -14.45 36.61 -22.09
CA ILE A 310 -15.20 37.72 -21.50
C ILE A 310 -14.46 39.04 -21.74
N ALA A 311 -13.14 39.07 -21.53
CA ALA A 311 -12.31 40.24 -21.81
C ALA A 311 -12.25 40.61 -23.29
N SER A 312 -12.50 39.68 -24.22
CA SER A 312 -12.55 39.98 -25.65
C SER A 312 -13.93 40.45 -26.14
N GLY A 313 -15.00 40.13 -25.40
CA GLY A 313 -16.38 40.42 -25.78
C GLY A 313 -16.95 41.75 -25.28
N SER A 314 -16.26 42.43 -24.34
CA SER A 314 -16.63 43.78 -23.89
C SER A 314 -15.99 44.85 -24.78
N THR A 315 -16.73 45.90 -25.11
CA THR A 315 -16.34 46.94 -26.09
C THR A 315 -15.10 47.76 -25.73
N GLU A 316 -14.57 47.62 -24.51
CA GLU A 316 -13.26 48.16 -24.08
C GLU A 316 -12.33 47.09 -23.48
N GLY A 317 -12.59 45.79 -23.64
CA GLY A 317 -12.08 44.77 -22.71
C GLY A 317 -10.55 44.61 -22.59
N ILE A 318 -9.87 43.97 -23.55
CA ILE A 318 -8.39 43.81 -23.48
C ILE A 318 -7.68 45.18 -23.47
N TRP A 319 -8.26 46.18 -24.14
CA TRP A 319 -7.71 47.54 -24.17
C TRP A 319 -7.78 48.25 -22.81
N GLY A 320 -8.85 48.07 -22.03
CA GLY A 320 -9.09 48.69 -20.72
C GLY A 320 -8.44 47.95 -19.55
N TYR A 321 -8.12 46.65 -19.68
CA TYR A 321 -7.21 45.96 -18.76
C TYR A 321 -5.76 46.44 -18.91
N VAL A 322 -5.41 46.99 -20.08
CA VAL A 322 -4.04 47.39 -20.43
C VAL A 322 -3.83 48.91 -20.32
N HIS A 323 -4.86 49.70 -20.60
CA HIS A 323 -4.85 51.17 -20.51
C HIS A 323 -5.82 51.62 -19.41
N GLY A 324 -5.58 51.17 -18.18
CA GLY A 324 -6.31 51.69 -17.02
C GLY A 324 -6.03 53.18 -16.86
N ASP A 325 -6.81 54.02 -17.54
CA ASP A 325 -6.87 55.45 -17.30
C ASP A 325 -7.61 55.66 -15.96
N LEU A 326 -6.83 56.19 -15.00
CA LEU A 326 -7.24 56.69 -13.70
C LEU A 326 -7.86 58.09 -13.85
#